data_AF-D5XCS4-F1
#
_entry.id   AF-D5XCS4-F1
#
_cell.length_a   1.000
_cell.length_b   1.000
_cell.length_c   1.000
_cell.angle_alpha   90.00
_cell.angle_beta   90.00
_cell.angle_gamma   90.00
#
_symmetry.space_group_name_H-M   'P 1'
#
loop_
_entity.id
_entity.type
_entity.pdbx_description
1 polymer ?
#
loop_
_entity_poly.entity_id
_entity_poly.type
_entity_poly.pdbx_seq_one_letter_code
_entity_poly.pdbx_strand_id
1 'polypeptide(L)'
;MQLKIMYQGEKTKCRDNGDCDRPYCERDLLMRVVKALVQPRLLPVINRIFEVPELYVLADLVSVGENQLHHVLRMAEFAEMIRGDILSELGIDKADLITAVLFHDIGKGPEIDDSSFEPQSIKKVRLPRNLKKYVPSWVDYKEPIHIHVARSVEIAETYNLRTEIIEAVAMHHHVKIYPQVLKEMAAALLLAPMICDDILRYQPEQYAAKGSNLAQVVALLDQLCAIERKFQGKLYLSAEPDKMEDELVKELVIGVVGPEDPRLKLLNIKISGRETVILLDLKSFGTFVQLHSEYEVQGIKREILNIIRSVVRVQDRGRERDAVGLVGGDEFVIITRVDDEAVIRRMIDRITRTVKARTGFGCRVGYGMGGSIPANFHEARTMSNLEKKPKFIT
;
A
#
# COMPACT_ATOMS: atom_id res chain seq x y z
N MET A 1 7.31 2.16 -7.90
CA MET A 1 8.27 1.39 -8.65
C MET A 1 7.50 0.14 -8.97
N GLN A 2 6.77 0.18 -10.09
CA GLN A 2 6.18 -1.03 -10.64
C GLN A 2 7.35 -1.98 -10.91
N LEU A 3 7.24 -3.25 -10.52
CA LEU A 3 8.24 -4.28 -10.88
C LEU A 3 8.59 -4.16 -12.37
N LYS A 4 7.58 -3.90 -13.21
CA LYS A 4 7.69 -3.58 -14.65
C LYS A 4 8.81 -2.61 -15.03
N ILE A 5 9.07 -1.56 -14.24
CA ILE A 5 10.11 -0.56 -14.54
C ILE A 5 11.51 -1.08 -14.16
N MET A 6 11.59 -2.00 -13.20
CA MET A 6 12.85 -2.57 -12.71
C MET A 6 13.40 -3.70 -13.58
N TYR A 7 12.58 -4.30 -14.45
CA TYR A 7 12.99 -5.48 -15.24
C TYR A 7 12.88 -5.33 -16.76
N GLN A 8 12.72 -4.12 -17.33
CA GLN A 8 12.71 -3.94 -18.79
C GLN A 8 14.04 -4.38 -19.42
N GLY A 9 14.02 -5.53 -20.10
CA GLY A 9 15.08 -6.12 -20.92
C GLY A 9 14.61 -6.26 -22.37
N GLU A 10 15.39 -6.91 -23.24
CA GLU A 10 14.94 -7.16 -24.61
C GLU A 10 13.84 -8.24 -24.65
N LYS A 11 12.68 -7.95 -25.27
CA LYS A 11 11.60 -8.93 -25.52
C LYS A 11 12.15 -10.11 -26.32
N THR A 12 12.48 -11.20 -25.64
CA THR A 12 13.02 -12.41 -26.26
C THR A 12 12.32 -13.64 -25.71
N LYS A 13 12.20 -14.69 -26.56
CA LYS A 13 11.61 -15.97 -26.16
C LYS A 13 12.57 -16.69 -25.21
N CYS A 14 12.25 -16.77 -23.92
CA CYS A 14 12.94 -17.67 -23.00
C CYS A 14 12.52 -19.12 -23.22
N ARG A 15 13.37 -20.06 -22.78
CA ARG A 15 13.03 -21.48 -22.72
C ARG A 15 12.06 -21.72 -21.55
N ASP A 16 11.30 -22.81 -21.61
CA ASP A 16 10.20 -23.11 -20.67
C ASP A 16 10.66 -23.21 -19.20
N ASN A 17 11.92 -23.59 -18.99
CA ASN A 17 12.56 -23.70 -17.66
C ASN A 17 13.08 -22.37 -17.08
N GLY A 18 12.86 -21.25 -17.78
CA GLY A 18 13.36 -19.94 -17.34
C GLY A 18 14.80 -19.64 -17.72
N ASP A 19 15.54 -20.55 -18.36
CA ASP A 19 16.86 -20.23 -18.91
C ASP A 19 16.73 -19.47 -20.23
N CYS A 20 17.44 -18.36 -20.34
CA CYS A 20 17.46 -17.55 -21.56
C CYS A 20 18.91 -17.54 -22.12
N ASP A 21 19.05 -17.72 -23.45
CA ASP A 21 20.35 -17.88 -24.14
C ASP A 21 21.23 -16.61 -24.15
N ARG A 22 20.77 -15.51 -23.53
CA ARG A 22 21.51 -14.26 -23.40
C ARG A 22 21.38 -13.71 -21.97
N PRO A 23 22.43 -13.08 -21.44
CA PRO A 23 22.27 -12.23 -20.26
C PRO A 23 21.26 -11.13 -20.62
N TYR A 24 20.33 -10.80 -19.70
CA TYR A 24 19.36 -9.68 -19.80
C TYR A 24 18.00 -9.95 -20.49
N CYS A 25 17.44 -11.17 -20.44
CA CYS A 25 16.01 -11.30 -20.68
C CYS A 25 15.17 -10.71 -19.51
N GLU A 26 14.02 -10.11 -19.81
CA GLU A 26 13.03 -9.58 -18.86
C GLU A 26 12.72 -10.57 -17.72
N ARG A 27 12.58 -11.86 -18.04
CA ARG A 27 12.30 -12.95 -17.10
C ARG A 27 13.43 -13.12 -16.07
N ASP A 28 14.67 -13.19 -16.55
CA ASP A 28 15.87 -13.34 -15.73
C ASP A 28 16.12 -12.11 -14.86
N LEU A 29 15.91 -10.92 -15.41
CA LEU A 29 16.09 -9.67 -14.68
C LEU A 29 15.05 -9.51 -13.57
N LEU A 30 13.78 -9.83 -13.86
CA LEU A 30 12.71 -9.88 -12.85
C LEU A 30 13.06 -10.87 -11.75
N MET A 31 13.50 -12.08 -12.11
CA MET A 31 13.87 -13.10 -11.14
C MET A 31 15.03 -12.64 -10.25
N ARG A 32 16.06 -12.00 -10.81
CA ARG A 32 17.18 -11.42 -10.04
C ARG A 32 16.71 -10.32 -9.09
N VAL A 33 15.86 -9.40 -9.56
CA VAL A 33 15.31 -8.31 -8.75
C VAL A 33 14.49 -8.86 -7.60
N VAL A 34 13.54 -9.76 -7.87
CA VAL A 34 12.69 -10.36 -6.82
C VAL A 34 13.54 -11.12 -5.80
N LYS A 35 14.49 -11.95 -6.25
CA LYS A 35 15.41 -12.68 -5.35
C LYS A 35 16.24 -11.76 -4.45
N ALA A 36 16.58 -10.56 -4.91
CA ALA A 36 17.31 -9.58 -4.11
C ALA A 36 16.42 -8.84 -3.10
N LEU A 37 15.10 -8.81 -3.30
CA LEU A 37 14.14 -8.10 -2.46
C LEU A 37 13.49 -8.99 -1.40
N VAL A 38 13.47 -10.31 -1.61
CA VAL A 38 12.86 -11.26 -0.66
C VAL A 38 13.86 -11.77 0.38
N GLN A 39 13.34 -12.22 1.53
CA GLN A 39 14.16 -12.88 2.54
C GLN A 39 14.74 -14.20 2.01
N PRO A 40 15.97 -14.60 2.42
CA PRO A 40 16.62 -15.83 1.91
C PRO A 40 15.79 -17.11 2.06
N ARG A 41 14.99 -17.21 3.13
CA ARG A 41 14.09 -18.36 3.37
C ARG A 41 12.99 -18.51 2.32
N LEU A 42 12.66 -17.45 1.59
CA LEU A 42 11.64 -17.46 0.54
C LEU A 42 12.19 -17.89 -0.81
N LEU A 43 13.52 -17.93 -0.99
CA LEU A 43 14.13 -18.29 -2.28
C LEU A 43 13.61 -19.62 -2.87
N PRO A 44 13.38 -20.71 -2.10
CA PRO A 44 12.79 -21.93 -2.63
C PRO A 44 11.38 -21.71 -3.19
N VAL A 45 10.58 -20.88 -2.53
CA VAL A 45 9.22 -20.52 -2.97
C VAL A 45 9.29 -19.64 -4.21
N ILE A 46 10.17 -18.64 -4.23
CA ILE A 46 10.39 -17.75 -5.39
C ILE A 46 10.84 -18.53 -6.62
N ASN A 47 11.71 -19.51 -6.47
CA ASN A 47 12.13 -20.36 -7.58
C ASN A 47 10.93 -21.10 -8.20
N ARG A 48 10.05 -21.67 -7.37
CA ARG A 48 8.82 -22.33 -7.84
C ARG A 48 7.84 -21.37 -8.53
N ILE A 49 7.71 -20.14 -8.05
CA ILE A 49 6.87 -19.11 -8.68
C ILE A 49 7.28 -18.88 -10.13
N PHE A 50 8.57 -18.81 -10.37
CA PHE A 50 9.10 -18.54 -11.69
C PHE A 50 9.10 -19.74 -12.64
N GLU A 51 8.61 -20.91 -12.20
CA GLU A 51 8.35 -22.07 -13.07
C GLU A 51 6.95 -22.02 -13.71
N VAL A 52 6.07 -21.12 -13.25
CA VAL A 52 4.69 -20.97 -13.74
C VAL A 52 4.59 -19.74 -14.66
N PRO A 53 4.54 -19.90 -15.99
CA PRO A 53 4.62 -18.77 -16.93
C PRO A 53 3.51 -17.72 -16.77
N GLU A 54 2.33 -18.11 -16.29
CA GLU A 54 1.20 -17.19 -16.12
C GLU A 54 1.43 -16.19 -14.98
N LEU A 55 2.24 -16.51 -13.97
CA LEU A 55 2.57 -15.59 -12.87
C LEU A 55 3.36 -14.36 -13.33
N TYR A 56 4.05 -14.44 -14.47
CA TYR A 56 4.75 -13.29 -15.03
C TYR A 56 3.80 -12.18 -15.47
N VAL A 57 2.58 -12.52 -15.88
CA VAL A 57 1.56 -11.54 -16.29
C VAL A 57 1.22 -10.62 -15.10
N LEU A 58 1.24 -11.16 -13.87
CA LEU A 58 0.95 -10.38 -12.67
C LEU A 58 2.01 -9.31 -12.38
N ALA A 59 3.23 -9.45 -12.91
CA ALA A 59 4.27 -8.44 -12.77
C ALA A 59 3.94 -7.14 -13.51
N ASP A 60 3.03 -7.22 -14.49
CA ASP A 60 2.57 -6.11 -15.31
C ASP A 60 1.25 -5.48 -14.84
N LEU A 61 0.55 -6.13 -13.90
CA LEU A 61 -0.78 -5.73 -13.46
C LEU A 61 -0.74 -5.00 -12.12
N VAL A 62 -1.52 -3.92 -12.01
CA VAL A 62 -1.74 -3.18 -10.76
C VAL A 62 -3.24 -3.12 -10.50
N SER A 63 -3.68 -3.62 -9.34
CA SER A 63 -5.09 -3.59 -8.94
C SER A 63 -5.18 -3.10 -7.50
N VAL A 64 -6.10 -2.16 -7.25
CA VAL A 64 -6.31 -1.53 -5.94
C VAL A 64 -5.02 -0.89 -5.39
N GLY A 65 -4.21 -0.32 -6.28
CA GLY A 65 -2.96 0.38 -6.00
C GLY A 65 -1.77 -0.53 -5.73
N GLU A 66 -1.91 -1.86 -5.84
CA GLU A 66 -0.86 -2.84 -5.57
C GLU A 66 -0.52 -3.66 -6.83
N ASN A 67 0.78 -3.94 -7.03
CA ASN A 67 1.21 -4.86 -8.07
C ASN A 67 0.80 -6.31 -7.73
N GLN A 68 0.20 -7.02 -8.68
CA GLN A 68 -0.41 -8.32 -8.38
C GLN A 68 0.62 -9.43 -8.14
N LEU A 69 1.82 -9.36 -8.75
CA LEU A 69 2.89 -10.29 -8.40
C LEU A 69 3.39 -10.03 -6.97
N HIS A 70 3.56 -8.77 -6.58
CA HIS A 70 3.92 -8.41 -5.20
C HIS A 70 2.90 -8.93 -4.18
N HIS A 71 1.61 -8.79 -4.46
CA HIS A 71 0.53 -9.34 -3.61
C HIS A 71 0.69 -10.86 -3.39
N VAL A 72 0.90 -11.62 -4.48
CA VAL A 72 1.14 -13.08 -4.40
C VAL A 72 2.40 -13.40 -3.61
N LEU A 73 3.49 -12.63 -3.81
CA LEU A 73 4.72 -12.79 -3.02
C LEU A 73 4.46 -12.56 -1.54
N ARG A 74 3.74 -11.48 -1.19
CA ARG A 74 3.42 -11.14 0.20
C ARG A 74 2.61 -12.23 0.89
N MET A 75 1.59 -12.75 0.21
CA MET A 75 0.84 -13.90 0.70
C MET A 75 1.73 -15.14 0.89
N ALA A 76 2.67 -15.38 -0.03
CA ALA A 76 3.61 -16.49 0.09
C ALA A 76 4.55 -16.31 1.29
N GLU A 77 4.92 -15.08 1.65
CA GLU A 77 5.69 -14.82 2.88
C GLU A 77 4.91 -15.20 4.13
N PHE A 78 3.63 -14.81 4.19
CA PHE A 78 2.77 -15.21 5.30
C PHE A 78 2.58 -16.71 5.38
N ALA A 79 2.28 -17.34 4.24
CA ALA A 79 2.16 -18.77 4.15
C ALA A 79 3.45 -19.44 4.67
N GLU A 80 4.63 -18.92 4.32
CA GLU A 80 5.92 -19.45 4.76
C GLU A 80 6.19 -19.25 6.26
N MET A 81 5.69 -18.17 6.87
CA MET A 81 5.81 -17.91 8.30
C MET A 81 5.01 -18.87 9.19
N ILE A 82 3.95 -19.49 8.66
CA ILE A 82 3.11 -20.42 9.43
C ILE A 82 3.89 -21.73 9.67
N ARG A 83 4.02 -22.11 10.94
CA ARG A 83 4.70 -23.35 11.32
C ARG A 83 3.90 -24.59 10.90
N GLY A 84 4.61 -25.67 10.58
CA GLY A 84 4.01 -26.91 10.07
C GLY A 84 3.12 -27.66 11.06
N ASP A 85 3.34 -27.50 12.36
CA ASP A 85 2.49 -28.05 13.43
C ASP A 85 1.07 -27.48 13.37
N ILE A 86 0.95 -26.15 13.24
CA ILE A 86 -0.34 -25.46 13.12
C ILE A 86 -1.08 -25.89 11.84
N LEU A 87 -0.35 -26.00 10.73
CA LEU A 87 -0.94 -26.47 9.46
C LEU A 87 -1.42 -27.92 9.57
N SER A 88 -0.67 -28.78 10.27
CA SER A 88 -1.04 -30.19 10.49
C SER A 88 -2.32 -30.31 11.30
N GLU A 89 -2.52 -29.48 12.33
CA GLU A 89 -3.76 -29.44 13.11
C GLU A 89 -4.98 -29.05 12.27
N LEU A 90 -4.77 -28.21 11.25
CA LEU A 90 -5.80 -27.84 10.28
C LEU A 90 -5.94 -28.86 9.12
N GLY A 91 -5.11 -29.91 9.08
CA GLY A 91 -5.07 -30.89 8.00
C GLY A 91 -4.56 -30.31 6.67
N ILE A 92 -3.71 -29.29 6.73
CA ILE A 92 -3.16 -28.58 5.56
C ILE A 92 -1.70 -28.96 5.37
N ASP A 93 -1.34 -29.38 4.16
CA ASP A 93 0.06 -29.51 3.78
C ASP A 93 0.65 -28.13 3.39
N LYS A 94 1.89 -27.88 3.81
CA LYS A 94 2.57 -26.60 3.54
C LYS A 94 2.74 -26.36 2.03
N ALA A 95 3.09 -27.39 1.27
CA ALA A 95 3.28 -27.25 -0.17
C ALA A 95 1.95 -26.99 -0.88
N ASP A 96 0.84 -27.55 -0.40
CA ASP A 96 -0.50 -27.22 -0.90
C ASP A 96 -0.87 -25.77 -0.63
N LEU A 97 -0.62 -25.28 0.59
CA LEU A 97 -0.89 -23.88 0.94
C LEU A 97 -0.12 -22.93 0.03
N ILE A 98 1.18 -23.16 -0.13
CA ILE A 98 2.00 -22.34 -1.03
C ILE A 98 1.45 -22.42 -2.45
N THR A 99 1.16 -23.62 -2.97
CA THR A 99 0.65 -23.78 -4.34
C THR A 99 -0.69 -23.08 -4.54
N ALA A 100 -1.63 -23.19 -3.60
CA ALA A 100 -2.91 -22.49 -3.64
C ALA A 100 -2.73 -20.96 -3.62
N VAL A 101 -1.80 -20.45 -2.80
CA VAL A 101 -1.43 -19.03 -2.79
C VAL A 101 -0.87 -18.57 -4.13
N LEU A 102 -0.06 -19.39 -4.80
CA LEU A 102 0.44 -19.01 -6.13
C LEU A 102 -0.67 -18.95 -7.17
N PHE A 103 -1.63 -19.87 -7.11
CA PHE A 103 -2.66 -19.98 -8.14
C PHE A 103 -3.92 -19.14 -7.87
N HIS A 104 -4.14 -18.57 -6.67
CA HIS A 104 -5.41 -17.89 -6.35
C HIS A 104 -5.74 -16.75 -7.34
N ASP A 105 -4.73 -15.94 -7.66
CA ASP A 105 -4.83 -14.73 -8.48
C ASP A 105 -4.22 -14.85 -9.88
N ILE A 106 -3.75 -16.03 -10.27
CA ILE A 106 -3.01 -16.22 -11.53
C ILE A 106 -3.83 -15.89 -12.78
N GLY A 107 -5.16 -15.95 -12.68
CA GLY A 107 -6.09 -15.58 -13.74
C GLY A 107 -6.32 -14.07 -13.88
N LYS A 108 -5.72 -13.21 -13.04
CA LYS A 108 -5.92 -11.76 -13.11
C LYS A 108 -5.42 -11.20 -14.44
N GLY A 109 -6.22 -10.35 -15.06
CA GLY A 109 -5.92 -9.70 -16.33
C GLY A 109 -6.11 -8.18 -16.29
N PRO A 110 -5.97 -7.51 -17.45
CA PRO A 110 -6.07 -6.07 -17.56
C PRO A 110 -7.47 -5.51 -17.21
N GLU A 111 -8.51 -6.35 -17.19
CA GLU A 111 -9.88 -5.95 -16.86
C GLU A 111 -10.08 -5.44 -15.43
N ILE A 112 -9.13 -5.75 -14.52
CA ILE A 112 -9.10 -5.24 -13.15
C ILE A 112 -7.86 -4.37 -12.88
N ASP A 113 -7.12 -4.01 -13.94
CA ASP A 113 -5.99 -3.09 -13.83
C ASP A 113 -6.51 -1.68 -13.56
N ASP A 114 -5.91 -0.99 -12.58
CA ASP A 114 -6.31 0.34 -12.14
C ASP A 114 -6.28 1.38 -13.28
N SER A 115 -5.48 1.16 -14.33
CA SER A 115 -5.43 2.07 -15.49
C SER A 115 -6.66 1.97 -16.40
N SER A 116 -7.44 0.89 -16.29
CA SER A 116 -8.61 0.62 -17.14
C SER A 116 -9.89 0.29 -16.39
N PHE A 117 -9.82 0.03 -15.09
CA PHE A 117 -10.97 -0.39 -14.29
C PHE A 117 -11.88 0.78 -13.92
N GLU A 118 -13.16 0.68 -14.28
CA GLU A 118 -14.20 1.64 -13.88
C GLU A 118 -15.13 1.01 -12.81
N PRO A 119 -15.23 1.56 -11.58
CA PRO A 119 -16.06 0.97 -10.52
C PRO A 119 -17.55 0.83 -10.87
N GLN A 120 -18.07 1.69 -11.73
CA GLN A 120 -19.48 1.63 -12.17
C GLN A 120 -19.76 0.45 -13.11
N SER A 121 -18.72 -0.22 -13.63
CA SER A 121 -18.86 -1.38 -14.50
C SER A 121 -19.25 -2.66 -13.76
N ILE A 122 -19.20 -2.66 -12.41
CA ILE A 122 -19.44 -3.86 -11.61
C ILE A 122 -20.89 -4.32 -11.73
N LYS A 123 -21.09 -5.57 -12.18
CA LYS A 123 -22.43 -6.17 -12.31
C LYS A 123 -22.46 -7.56 -11.68
N LYS A 124 -23.57 -7.88 -11.01
CA LYS A 124 -23.85 -9.23 -10.55
C LYS A 124 -24.22 -10.09 -11.76
N VAL A 125 -23.52 -11.21 -11.94
CA VAL A 125 -23.75 -12.16 -13.02
C VAL A 125 -23.89 -13.57 -12.47
N ARG A 126 -24.21 -14.54 -13.33
CA ARG A 126 -24.34 -15.95 -12.93
C ARG A 126 -22.96 -16.58 -12.78
N LEU A 127 -22.82 -17.45 -11.79
CA LEU A 127 -21.62 -18.24 -11.57
C LEU A 127 -21.25 -19.07 -12.83
N PRO A 128 -20.01 -18.93 -13.36
CA PRO A 128 -19.50 -19.74 -14.47
C PRO A 128 -19.60 -21.25 -14.24
N ARG A 129 -19.74 -22.03 -15.32
CA ARG A 129 -20.01 -23.48 -15.24
C ARG A 129 -18.86 -24.26 -14.59
N ASN A 130 -17.61 -23.91 -14.89
CA ASN A 130 -16.41 -24.51 -14.30
C ASN A 130 -16.33 -24.30 -12.78
N LEU A 131 -16.78 -23.14 -12.28
CA LEU A 131 -16.80 -22.87 -10.84
C LEU A 131 -17.88 -23.64 -10.08
N LYS A 132 -18.99 -24.06 -10.72
CA LYS A 132 -20.10 -24.74 -10.05
C LYS A 132 -19.74 -26.05 -9.36
N LYS A 133 -18.63 -26.67 -9.74
CA LYS A 133 -18.11 -27.89 -9.10
C LYS A 133 -17.59 -27.62 -7.69
N TYR A 134 -17.12 -26.39 -7.43
CA TYR A 134 -16.44 -26.01 -6.19
C TYR A 134 -17.26 -24.96 -5.40
N VAL A 135 -17.89 -24.03 -6.10
CA VAL A 135 -18.57 -22.87 -5.53
C VAL A 135 -20.10 -23.03 -5.59
N PRO A 136 -20.84 -22.84 -4.49
CA PRO A 136 -22.29 -22.92 -4.49
C PRO A 136 -22.95 -21.87 -5.40
N SER A 137 -24.02 -22.22 -6.11
CA SER A 137 -24.65 -21.34 -7.10
C SER A 137 -25.32 -20.09 -6.52
N TRP A 138 -25.53 -20.03 -5.21
CA TRP A 138 -26.19 -18.92 -4.53
C TRP A 138 -25.21 -17.80 -4.13
N VAL A 139 -23.90 -18.03 -4.21
CA VAL A 139 -22.92 -16.99 -3.86
C VAL A 139 -22.97 -15.83 -4.85
N ASP A 140 -22.61 -14.64 -4.36
CA ASP A 140 -22.51 -13.47 -5.21
C ASP A 140 -21.30 -13.56 -6.15
N TYR A 141 -21.57 -13.58 -7.45
CA TYR A 141 -20.54 -13.48 -8.49
C TYR A 141 -20.66 -12.14 -9.24
N LYS A 142 -19.58 -11.37 -9.27
CA LYS A 142 -19.54 -10.00 -9.79
C LYS A 142 -18.45 -9.88 -10.84
N GLU A 143 -18.78 -9.31 -11.99
CA GLU A 143 -17.80 -8.99 -13.03
C GLU A 143 -17.50 -7.49 -13.06
N PRO A 144 -16.24 -7.08 -13.35
CA PRO A 144 -15.10 -7.94 -13.69
C PRO A 144 -14.36 -8.50 -12.46
N ILE A 145 -14.81 -8.21 -11.23
CA ILE A 145 -14.07 -8.55 -9.99
C ILE A 145 -13.71 -10.03 -9.89
N HIS A 146 -14.63 -10.95 -10.18
CA HIS A 146 -14.43 -12.39 -9.97
C HIS A 146 -14.00 -13.15 -11.23
N ILE A 147 -13.82 -12.46 -12.36
CA ILE A 147 -13.44 -13.13 -13.63
C ILE A 147 -12.11 -13.88 -13.49
N HIS A 148 -11.17 -13.33 -12.73
CA HIS A 148 -9.89 -13.96 -12.46
C HIS A 148 -10.05 -15.29 -11.72
N VAL A 149 -11.06 -15.46 -10.85
CA VAL A 149 -11.30 -16.72 -10.12
C VAL A 149 -11.58 -17.86 -11.10
N ALA A 150 -12.47 -17.64 -12.07
CA ALA A 150 -12.79 -18.64 -13.08
C ALA A 150 -11.55 -19.00 -13.93
N ARG A 151 -10.77 -17.99 -14.33
CA ARG A 151 -9.55 -18.19 -15.11
C ARG A 151 -8.43 -18.85 -14.30
N SER A 152 -8.29 -18.52 -13.03
CA SER A 152 -7.35 -19.16 -12.10
C SER A 152 -7.67 -20.64 -11.94
N VAL A 153 -8.94 -21.02 -11.85
CA VAL A 153 -9.36 -22.43 -11.82
C VAL A 153 -9.04 -23.15 -13.12
N GLU A 154 -9.29 -22.54 -14.28
CA GLU A 154 -8.93 -23.13 -15.57
C GLU A 154 -7.43 -23.37 -15.68
N ILE A 155 -6.60 -22.40 -15.26
CA ILE A 155 -5.14 -22.55 -15.21
C ILE A 155 -4.75 -23.64 -14.19
N ALA A 156 -5.33 -23.66 -12.99
CA ALA A 156 -5.03 -24.70 -12.00
C ALA A 156 -5.34 -26.13 -12.50
N GLU A 157 -6.41 -26.28 -13.29
CA GLU A 157 -6.79 -27.55 -13.91
C GLU A 157 -5.78 -28.01 -14.99
N THR A 158 -5.17 -27.10 -15.76
CA THR A 158 -4.14 -27.48 -16.75
C THR A 158 -2.85 -28.00 -16.11
N TYR A 159 -2.54 -27.55 -14.89
CA TYR A 159 -1.41 -28.01 -14.10
C TYR A 159 -1.69 -29.32 -13.36
N ASN A 160 -2.87 -29.93 -13.52
CA ASN A 160 -3.29 -31.15 -12.84
C ASN A 160 -3.13 -31.07 -11.30
N LEU A 161 -3.43 -29.89 -10.74
CA LEU A 161 -3.35 -29.69 -9.29
C LEU A 161 -4.41 -30.54 -8.57
N ARG A 162 -4.15 -30.85 -7.31
CA ARG A 162 -5.10 -31.61 -6.48
C ARG A 162 -6.41 -30.85 -6.32
N THR A 163 -7.51 -31.60 -6.23
CA THR A 163 -8.87 -31.04 -6.14
C THR A 163 -9.02 -30.07 -4.98
N GLU A 164 -8.34 -30.32 -3.86
CA GLU A 164 -8.33 -29.48 -2.67
C GLU A 164 -7.67 -28.11 -2.93
N ILE A 165 -6.60 -28.08 -3.72
CA ILE A 165 -5.95 -26.82 -4.14
C ILE A 165 -6.87 -26.04 -5.07
N ILE A 166 -7.49 -26.72 -6.04
CA ILE A 166 -8.40 -26.08 -7.01
C ILE A 166 -9.64 -25.53 -6.28
N GLU A 167 -10.17 -26.24 -5.28
CA GLU A 167 -11.26 -25.73 -4.43
C GLU A 167 -10.84 -24.48 -3.69
N ALA A 168 -9.65 -24.45 -3.09
CA ALA A 168 -9.14 -23.27 -2.41
C ALA A 168 -9.01 -22.05 -3.35
N VAL A 169 -8.48 -22.27 -4.56
CA VAL A 169 -8.42 -21.25 -5.61
C VAL A 169 -9.82 -20.77 -6.01
N ALA A 170 -10.78 -21.68 -6.18
CA ALA A 170 -12.15 -21.33 -6.56
C ALA A 170 -12.90 -20.56 -5.47
N MET A 171 -12.60 -20.84 -4.20
CA MET A 171 -13.39 -20.42 -3.06
C MET A 171 -12.83 -19.21 -2.30
N HIS A 172 -11.61 -18.75 -2.58
CA HIS A 172 -10.94 -17.74 -1.75
C HIS A 172 -11.70 -16.40 -1.62
N HIS A 173 -12.54 -16.02 -2.58
CA HIS A 173 -13.41 -14.84 -2.50
C HIS A 173 -14.82 -15.09 -1.93
N HIS A 174 -15.14 -16.34 -1.57
CA HIS A 174 -16.50 -16.78 -1.24
C HIS A 174 -16.59 -17.55 0.08
N VAL A 175 -15.48 -18.11 0.55
CA VAL A 175 -15.45 -18.98 1.72
C VAL A 175 -15.59 -18.19 3.02
N LYS A 176 -16.44 -18.67 3.91
CA LYS A 176 -16.55 -18.15 5.26
C LYS A 176 -15.36 -18.60 6.10
N ILE A 177 -14.63 -17.64 6.68
CA ILE A 177 -13.56 -17.91 7.64
C ILE A 177 -14.20 -18.21 9.00
N TYR A 178 -14.04 -19.43 9.50
CA TYR A 178 -14.57 -19.82 10.81
C TYR A 178 -13.66 -19.36 11.95
N PRO A 179 -14.22 -19.04 13.14
CA PRO A 179 -13.44 -18.58 14.29
C PRO A 179 -12.32 -19.52 14.73
N GLN A 180 -12.50 -20.84 14.58
CA GLN A 180 -11.47 -21.82 14.91
C GLN A 180 -10.24 -21.68 14.00
N VAL A 181 -10.44 -21.61 12.68
CA VAL A 181 -9.34 -21.43 11.72
C VAL A 181 -8.66 -20.07 11.93
N LEU A 182 -9.45 -19.00 12.13
CA LEU A 182 -8.91 -17.67 12.41
C LEU A 182 -8.08 -17.65 13.70
N LYS A 183 -8.49 -18.37 14.75
CA LYS A 183 -7.74 -18.43 16.02
C LYS A 183 -6.36 -19.05 15.81
N GLU A 184 -6.27 -20.17 15.11
CA GLU A 184 -4.98 -20.83 14.83
C GLU A 184 -4.07 -19.95 13.97
N MET A 185 -4.63 -19.29 12.95
CA MET A 185 -3.87 -18.37 12.10
C MET A 185 -3.45 -17.09 12.82
N ALA A 186 -4.31 -16.55 13.70
CA ALA A 186 -3.98 -15.39 14.51
C ALA A 186 -2.82 -15.67 15.47
N ALA A 187 -2.79 -16.87 16.07
CA ALA A 187 -1.66 -17.31 16.87
C ALA A 187 -0.39 -17.50 16.02
N ALA A 188 -0.51 -18.13 14.86
CA ALA A 188 0.62 -18.39 13.95
C ALA A 188 1.30 -17.11 13.44
N LEU A 189 0.50 -16.11 13.08
CA LEU A 189 0.95 -14.85 12.47
C LEU A 189 1.04 -13.69 13.48
N LEU A 190 0.79 -13.97 14.77
CA LEU A 190 0.79 -12.98 15.86
C LEU A 190 -0.12 -11.77 15.57
N LEU A 191 -1.33 -12.03 15.07
CA LEU A 191 -2.27 -10.99 14.66
C LEU A 191 -2.87 -10.29 15.89
N ALA A 192 -2.98 -8.96 15.80
CA ALA A 192 -3.70 -8.18 16.81
C ALA A 192 -5.21 -8.49 16.77
N PRO A 193 -5.93 -8.48 17.91
CA PRO A 193 -7.37 -8.79 17.95
C PRO A 193 -8.23 -7.95 17.00
N MET A 194 -7.87 -6.68 16.78
CA MET A 194 -8.59 -5.81 15.84
C MET A 194 -8.50 -6.28 14.39
N ILE A 195 -7.39 -6.91 13.98
CA ILE A 195 -7.23 -7.48 12.64
C ILE A 195 -8.16 -8.69 12.49
N CYS A 196 -8.28 -9.51 13.54
CA CYS A 196 -9.22 -10.63 13.55
C CYS A 196 -10.67 -10.16 13.42
N ASP A 197 -11.05 -9.08 14.11
CA ASP A 197 -12.38 -8.48 13.99
C ASP A 197 -12.64 -7.95 12.57
N ASP A 198 -11.65 -7.31 11.94
CA ASP A 198 -11.76 -6.82 10.57
C ASP A 198 -11.96 -7.95 9.57
N ILE A 199 -11.24 -9.07 9.72
CA ILE A 199 -11.40 -10.29 8.90
C ILE A 199 -12.83 -10.83 9.02
N LEU A 200 -13.34 -10.96 10.24
CA LEU A 200 -14.70 -11.51 10.47
C LEU A 200 -15.82 -10.61 9.95
N ARG A 201 -15.56 -9.30 9.81
CA ARG A 201 -16.54 -8.30 9.35
C ARG A 201 -16.36 -7.93 7.87
N TYR A 202 -15.36 -8.50 7.19
CA TYR A 202 -15.08 -8.16 5.79
C TYR A 202 -16.11 -8.79 4.84
N GLN A 203 -17.01 -7.95 4.32
CA GLN A 203 -18.03 -8.32 3.32
C GLN A 203 -18.73 -9.66 3.61
N PRO A 204 -19.40 -9.80 4.77
CA PRO A 204 -19.91 -11.09 5.25
C PRO A 204 -20.95 -11.73 4.31
N GLU A 205 -21.63 -10.93 3.49
CA GLU A 205 -22.57 -11.44 2.48
C GLU A 205 -21.86 -12.14 1.32
N GLN A 206 -20.61 -11.75 1.03
CA GLN A 206 -19.77 -12.35 0.00
C GLN A 206 -19.03 -13.59 0.53
N TYR A 207 -18.51 -13.53 1.76
CA TYR A 207 -17.75 -14.61 2.42
C TYR A 207 -18.66 -15.51 3.27
N ALA A 208 -19.58 -16.22 2.61
CA ALA A 208 -20.64 -16.97 3.27
C ALA A 208 -20.59 -18.49 3.03
N ALA A 209 -19.87 -18.96 2.01
CA ALA A 209 -19.88 -20.36 1.60
C ALA A 209 -19.03 -21.23 2.54
N LYS A 210 -19.44 -22.49 2.73
CA LYS A 210 -18.62 -23.48 3.43
C LYS A 210 -17.55 -24.01 2.46
N GLY A 211 -16.30 -24.03 2.88
CA GLY A 211 -15.17 -24.55 2.12
C GLY A 211 -14.16 -25.28 3.02
N SER A 212 -13.07 -25.76 2.43
CA SER A 212 -12.01 -26.45 3.17
C SER A 212 -11.26 -25.51 4.13
N ASN A 213 -10.46 -26.08 5.05
CA ASN A 213 -9.55 -25.27 5.86
C ASN A 213 -8.50 -24.57 4.98
N LEU A 214 -8.03 -25.22 3.91
CA LEU A 214 -7.11 -24.62 2.95
C LEU A 214 -7.71 -23.39 2.28
N ALA A 215 -8.96 -23.48 1.79
CA ALA A 215 -9.68 -22.34 1.21
C ALA A 215 -9.80 -21.17 2.20
N GLN A 216 -10.16 -21.47 3.45
CA GLN A 216 -10.27 -20.46 4.51
C GLN A 216 -8.93 -19.79 4.82
N VAL A 217 -7.84 -20.54 4.88
CA VAL A 217 -6.51 -19.96 5.12
C VAL A 217 -6.08 -19.09 3.94
N VAL A 218 -6.29 -19.52 2.69
CA VAL A 218 -5.99 -18.69 1.50
C VAL A 218 -6.81 -17.39 1.53
N ALA A 219 -8.11 -17.46 1.79
CA ALA A 219 -8.97 -16.28 1.92
C ALA A 219 -8.52 -15.35 3.05
N LEU A 220 -8.10 -15.91 4.19
CA LEU A 220 -7.58 -15.15 5.32
C LEU A 220 -6.29 -14.42 4.95
N LEU A 221 -5.35 -15.09 4.26
CA LEU A 221 -4.10 -14.47 3.83
C LEU A 221 -4.33 -13.36 2.80
N ASP A 222 -5.29 -13.52 1.90
CA ASP A 222 -5.67 -12.50 0.92
C ASP A 222 -6.30 -11.28 1.62
N GLN A 223 -7.24 -11.51 2.55
CA GLN A 223 -7.82 -10.45 3.37
C GLN A 223 -6.78 -9.76 4.26
N LEU A 224 -5.79 -10.48 4.79
CA LEU A 224 -4.68 -9.89 5.52
C LEU A 224 -3.87 -8.94 4.64
N CYS A 225 -3.58 -9.31 3.40
CA CYS A 225 -2.92 -8.40 2.46
C CYS A 225 -3.82 -7.19 2.17
N ALA A 226 -5.13 -7.37 2.03
CA ALA A 226 -6.08 -6.26 1.88
C ALA A 226 -6.13 -5.33 3.10
N ILE A 227 -5.99 -5.88 4.30
CA ILE A 227 -5.92 -5.16 5.57
C ILE A 227 -4.57 -4.45 5.70
N GLU A 228 -3.45 -5.12 5.40
CA GLU A 228 -2.13 -4.49 5.35
C GLU A 228 -2.10 -3.33 4.37
N ARG A 229 -2.72 -3.45 3.19
CA ARG A 229 -2.90 -2.31 2.27
C ARG A 229 -3.61 -1.11 2.91
N LYS A 230 -4.50 -1.34 3.89
CA LYS A 230 -5.19 -0.29 4.66
C LYS A 230 -4.34 0.26 5.81
N PHE A 231 -3.57 -0.59 6.51
CA PHE A 231 -2.82 -0.25 7.73
C PHE A 231 -1.35 0.15 7.50
N GLN A 232 -0.65 -0.47 6.53
CA GLN A 232 0.75 -0.21 6.21
C GLN A 232 0.96 1.14 5.49
N GLY A 233 0.10 2.15 5.70
CA GLY A 233 0.33 3.53 5.24
C GLY A 233 1.02 3.56 3.89
N LYS A 234 0.27 3.13 2.86
CA LYS A 234 0.75 2.60 1.57
C LYS A 234 2.20 2.97 1.27
N LEU A 235 3.04 2.00 0.92
CA LEU A 235 4.25 2.27 0.12
C LEU A 235 3.79 2.79 -1.25
N TYR A 236 3.42 4.07 -1.27
CA TYR A 236 2.82 4.77 -2.37
C TYR A 236 3.90 5.08 -3.38
N LEU A 237 4.24 4.11 -4.20
CA LEU A 237 4.91 4.43 -5.44
C LEU A 237 3.92 4.70 -6.58
N SER A 238 2.62 4.69 -6.26
CA SER A 238 1.46 4.99 -7.11
C SER A 238 0.66 6.22 -6.62
N ALA A 239 1.09 6.90 -5.55
CA ALA A 239 0.53 8.21 -5.25
C ALA A 239 0.94 9.23 -6.31
N GLU A 240 0.03 10.16 -6.62
CA GLU A 240 0.44 11.49 -7.07
C GLU A 240 1.61 11.95 -6.18
N PRO A 241 2.72 12.49 -6.74
CA PRO A 241 3.93 12.84 -5.99
C PRO A 241 3.65 13.58 -4.67
N ASP A 242 2.57 14.34 -4.66
CA ASP A 242 2.04 15.11 -3.55
C ASP A 242 1.51 14.29 -2.35
N LYS A 243 1.01 13.06 -2.50
CA LYS A 243 0.62 12.21 -1.34
C LYS A 243 1.80 11.40 -0.81
N MET A 244 2.73 10.99 -1.68
CA MET A 244 3.98 10.33 -1.27
C MET A 244 4.83 11.28 -0.41
N GLU A 245 4.90 12.55 -0.80
CA GLU A 245 5.59 13.58 -0.04
C GLU A 245 4.93 13.85 1.32
N ASP A 246 3.60 13.76 1.40
CA ASP A 246 2.86 13.94 2.65
C ASP A 246 3.27 12.92 3.72
N GLU A 247 3.32 11.65 3.34
CA GLU A 247 3.69 10.57 4.25
C GLU A 247 5.19 10.55 4.54
N LEU A 248 6.03 10.82 3.53
CA LEU A 248 7.47 10.98 3.75
C LEU A 248 7.75 12.09 4.78
N VAL A 249 7.07 13.23 4.70
CA VAL A 249 7.24 14.31 5.67
C VAL A 249 6.81 13.88 7.06
N LYS A 250 5.67 13.18 7.21
CA LYS A 250 5.24 12.63 8.52
C LYS A 250 6.31 11.74 9.13
N GLU A 251 6.84 10.79 8.35
CA GLU A 251 7.82 9.82 8.82
C GLU A 251 9.18 10.46 9.14
N LEU A 252 9.59 11.48 8.38
CA LEU A 252 10.80 12.25 8.64
C LEU A 252 10.72 13.03 9.95
N VAL A 253 9.58 13.68 10.24
CA VAL A 253 9.44 14.48 11.47
C VAL A 253 9.28 13.66 12.74
N ILE A 254 8.79 12.43 12.64
CA ILE A 254 8.75 11.48 13.77
C ILE A 254 10.04 10.66 13.92
N GLY A 255 10.94 10.73 12.93
CA GLY A 255 12.23 10.05 12.95
C GLY A 255 12.18 8.56 12.62
N VAL A 256 11.13 8.11 11.93
CA VAL A 256 11.01 6.72 11.45
C VAL A 256 11.88 6.50 10.21
N VAL A 257 12.06 7.54 9.38
CA VAL A 257 12.92 7.51 8.18
C VAL A 257 13.90 8.67 8.17
N GLY A 258 14.94 8.56 7.35
CA GLY A 258 16.06 9.51 7.31
C GLY A 258 16.58 9.79 5.89
N PRO A 259 17.80 10.36 5.76
CA PRO A 259 18.37 10.77 4.47
C PRO A 259 18.53 9.65 3.44
N GLU A 260 18.57 8.40 3.90
CA GLU A 260 18.70 7.21 3.07
C GLU A 260 17.35 6.71 2.49
N ASP A 261 16.24 7.38 2.81
CA ASP A 261 14.91 6.95 2.35
C ASP A 261 14.79 7.05 0.81
N PRO A 262 14.43 5.95 0.12
CA PRO A 262 14.38 5.93 -1.35
C PRO A 262 13.33 6.89 -1.95
N ARG A 263 12.29 7.29 -1.19
CA ARG A 263 11.26 8.23 -1.66
C ARG A 263 11.83 9.64 -1.87
N LEU A 264 12.89 10.02 -1.16
CA LEU A 264 13.59 11.29 -1.36
C LEU A 264 14.11 11.42 -2.80
N LYS A 265 14.78 10.37 -3.29
CA LYS A 265 15.28 10.31 -4.68
C LYS A 265 14.15 10.36 -5.69
N LEU A 266 13.04 9.66 -5.44
CA LEU A 266 11.88 9.63 -6.34
C LEU A 266 11.16 10.98 -6.42
N LEU A 267 11.11 11.72 -5.32
CA LEU A 267 10.51 13.05 -5.27
C LEU A 267 11.48 14.17 -5.70
N ASN A 268 12.72 13.81 -6.05
CA ASN A 268 13.81 14.76 -6.32
C ASN A 268 14.03 15.75 -5.16
N ILE A 269 13.94 15.23 -3.94
CA ILE A 269 14.18 15.94 -2.69
C ILE A 269 15.54 15.46 -2.15
N LYS A 270 16.37 16.39 -1.72
CA LYS A 270 17.65 16.09 -1.10
C LYS A 270 17.65 16.61 0.32
N ILE A 271 17.92 15.72 1.25
CA ILE A 271 18.08 16.04 2.67
C ILE A 271 19.39 15.41 3.19
N SER A 272 19.89 15.97 4.27
CA SER A 272 21.09 15.61 5.01
C SER A 272 20.78 15.16 6.43
N GLY A 273 19.52 15.30 6.87
CA GLY A 273 19.01 14.94 8.20
C GLY A 273 19.04 16.10 9.20
N ARG A 274 19.55 17.27 8.80
CA ARG A 274 19.70 18.48 9.62
C ARG A 274 18.94 19.69 9.09
N GLU A 275 17.97 19.44 8.22
CA GLU A 275 17.16 20.46 7.57
C GLU A 275 16.36 21.28 8.59
N THR A 276 16.16 22.55 8.27
CA THR A 276 15.22 23.42 8.97
C THR A 276 13.80 22.89 8.78
N VAL A 277 13.04 22.87 9.86
CA VAL A 277 11.62 22.49 9.84
C VAL A 277 10.78 23.70 10.18
N ILE A 278 9.83 24.03 9.30
CA ILE A 278 8.84 25.10 9.52
C ILE A 278 7.48 24.41 9.72
N LEU A 279 6.78 24.75 10.80
CA LEU A 279 5.44 24.28 11.11
C LEU A 279 4.43 25.44 10.99
N LEU A 280 3.34 25.18 10.28
CA LEU A 280 2.17 26.04 10.14
C LEU A 280 0.96 25.33 10.76
N ASP A 281 0.39 25.90 11.83
CA ASP A 281 -0.79 25.37 12.53
C ASP A 281 -1.98 26.33 12.29
N LEU A 282 -3.08 25.85 11.72
CA LEU A 282 -4.21 26.71 11.37
C LEU A 282 -4.96 27.24 12.61
N LYS A 283 -5.23 28.54 12.62
CA LYS A 283 -6.03 29.18 13.69
C LYS A 283 -7.50 28.83 13.51
N SER A 284 -8.13 28.39 14.60
CA SER A 284 -9.58 28.10 14.69
C SER A 284 -10.09 27.02 13.73
N PHE A 285 -9.24 26.13 13.23
CA PHE A 285 -9.64 25.07 12.30
C PHE A 285 -10.65 24.09 12.90
N GLY A 286 -10.56 23.80 14.22
CA GLY A 286 -11.54 22.98 14.92
C GLY A 286 -12.99 23.49 14.80
N THR A 287 -13.18 24.82 14.78
CA THR A 287 -14.52 25.42 14.55
C THR A 287 -14.98 25.21 13.11
N PHE A 288 -14.08 25.30 12.14
CA PHE A 288 -14.40 25.01 10.74
C PHE A 288 -14.84 23.55 10.57
N VAL A 289 -14.14 22.59 11.18
CA VAL A 289 -14.48 21.15 11.15
C VAL A 289 -15.87 20.88 11.72
N GLN A 290 -16.28 21.61 12.77
CA GLN A 290 -17.61 21.45 13.37
C GLN A 290 -18.76 21.95 12.47
N LEU A 291 -18.48 22.83 11.52
CA LEU A 291 -19.47 23.52 10.70
C LEU A 291 -19.56 23.01 9.26
N HIS A 292 -18.64 22.13 8.84
CA HIS A 292 -18.52 21.67 7.45
C HIS A 292 -18.43 20.15 7.38
N SER A 293 -18.77 19.60 6.22
CA SER A 293 -18.63 18.17 5.95
C SER A 293 -17.16 17.75 5.89
N GLU A 294 -16.90 16.45 6.12
CA GLU A 294 -15.55 15.89 5.98
C GLU A 294 -14.96 16.13 4.58
N TYR A 295 -15.78 16.10 3.53
CA TYR A 295 -15.32 16.39 2.16
C TYR A 295 -14.80 17.82 1.99
N GLU A 296 -15.47 18.81 2.58
CA GLU A 296 -15.04 20.21 2.56
C GLU A 296 -13.78 20.43 3.40
N VAL A 297 -13.71 19.77 4.56
CA VAL A 297 -12.52 19.75 5.43
C VAL A 297 -11.31 19.17 4.72
N GLN A 298 -11.45 18.07 3.99
CA GLN A 298 -10.36 17.48 3.23
C GLN A 298 -10.02 18.31 1.98
N GLY A 299 -11.03 18.91 1.35
CA GLY A 299 -10.85 19.83 0.22
C GLY A 299 -9.97 21.03 0.57
N ILE A 300 -10.27 21.70 1.69
CA ILE A 300 -9.50 22.88 2.12
C ILE A 300 -8.08 22.55 2.56
N LYS A 301 -7.87 21.39 3.21
CA LYS A 301 -6.53 20.90 3.57
C LYS A 301 -5.67 20.72 2.32
N ARG A 302 -6.23 20.09 1.29
CA ARG A 302 -5.55 19.89 0.00
C ARG A 302 -5.25 21.22 -0.69
N GLU A 303 -6.18 22.18 -0.66
CA GLU A 303 -5.96 23.49 -1.23
C GLU A 303 -4.81 24.24 -0.54
N ILE A 304 -4.80 24.27 0.80
CA ILE A 304 -3.74 24.89 1.60
C ILE A 304 -2.39 24.24 1.30
N LEU A 305 -2.34 22.91 1.24
CA LEU A 305 -1.13 22.16 0.91
C LEU A 305 -0.59 22.56 -0.48
N ASN A 306 -1.46 22.68 -1.47
CA ASN A 306 -1.09 23.11 -2.83
C ASN A 306 -0.65 24.58 -2.89
N ILE A 307 -1.27 25.46 -2.10
CA ILE A 307 -0.82 26.85 -1.96
C ILE A 307 0.60 26.89 -1.40
N ILE A 308 0.88 26.19 -0.30
CA ILE A 308 2.21 26.15 0.31
C ILE A 308 3.22 25.68 -0.73
N ARG A 309 2.95 24.56 -1.40
CA ARG A 309 3.80 24.01 -2.47
C ARG A 309 4.06 25.00 -3.59
N SER A 310 3.04 25.69 -4.08
CA SER A 310 3.21 26.70 -5.14
C SER A 310 4.10 27.86 -4.73
N VAL A 311 4.10 28.21 -3.44
CA VAL A 311 4.88 29.33 -2.88
C VAL A 311 6.32 28.93 -2.58
N VAL A 312 6.57 27.68 -2.15
CA VAL A 312 7.95 27.20 -1.88
C VAL A 312 8.65 26.63 -3.11
N ARG A 313 7.92 26.05 -4.08
CA ARG A 313 8.47 25.38 -5.29
C ARG A 313 8.74 26.33 -6.48
N VAL A 314 8.80 27.65 -6.26
CA VAL A 314 8.97 28.60 -7.37
C VAL A 314 10.29 28.35 -8.12
N GLN A 315 10.16 28.28 -9.45
CA GLN A 315 11.11 27.84 -10.48
C GLN A 315 12.44 28.61 -10.57
N ASP A 316 13.27 28.59 -9.53
CA ASP A 316 14.68 28.93 -9.69
C ASP A 316 15.41 27.70 -10.25
N ARG A 317 15.91 27.82 -11.48
CA ARG A 317 16.75 26.83 -12.17
C ARG A 317 18.04 26.62 -11.38
N GLY A 318 17.99 25.80 -10.33
CA GLY A 318 19.12 25.48 -9.46
C GLY A 318 18.78 25.25 -7.99
N ARG A 319 17.56 25.61 -7.54
CA ARG A 319 17.16 25.40 -6.13
C ARG A 319 16.62 23.98 -5.94
N GLU A 320 17.13 23.28 -4.94
CA GLU A 320 16.66 21.95 -4.55
C GLU A 320 15.25 22.02 -3.95
N ARG A 321 14.43 21.00 -4.20
CA ARG A 321 13.01 20.97 -3.81
C ARG A 321 12.86 20.81 -2.29
N ASP A 322 12.08 21.69 -1.68
CA ASP A 322 11.63 21.57 -0.28
C ASP A 322 10.52 20.52 -0.15
N ALA A 323 10.49 19.77 0.96
CA ALA A 323 9.45 18.77 1.24
C ALA A 323 8.28 19.39 2.01
N VAL A 324 7.04 19.14 1.58
CA VAL A 324 5.83 19.72 2.19
C VAL A 324 4.75 18.67 2.43
N GLY A 325 4.27 18.58 3.69
CA GLY A 325 3.22 17.65 4.12
C GLY A 325 2.33 18.20 5.23
N LEU A 326 1.16 17.63 5.40
CA LEU A 326 0.22 17.75 6.51
C LEU A 326 0.53 16.66 7.54
N VAL A 327 1.03 17.02 8.71
CA VAL A 327 1.47 16.05 9.73
C VAL A 327 0.45 15.79 10.84
N GLY A 328 -0.54 16.67 10.97
CA GLY A 328 -1.61 16.58 11.96
C GLY A 328 -2.99 16.89 11.38
N GLY A 329 -3.97 17.13 12.23
CA GLY A 329 -5.33 17.51 11.79
C GLY A 329 -5.35 18.81 11.00
N ASP A 330 -4.55 19.78 11.42
CA ASP A 330 -4.46 21.16 10.93
C ASP A 330 -3.02 21.71 10.89
N GLU A 331 -2.04 20.81 11.00
CA GLU A 331 -0.60 21.10 11.09
C GLU A 331 0.12 20.76 9.78
N PHE A 332 0.68 21.77 9.10
CA PHE A 332 1.42 21.64 7.85
C PHE A 332 2.90 21.91 8.09
N VAL A 333 3.77 21.11 7.49
CA VAL A 333 5.22 21.15 7.67
C VAL A 333 5.92 21.37 6.35
N ILE A 334 7.00 22.14 6.42
CA ILE A 334 7.97 22.35 5.35
C ILE A 334 9.34 21.96 5.89
N ILE A 335 10.03 21.06 5.19
CA ILE A 335 11.41 20.67 5.46
C ILE A 335 12.28 21.30 4.36
N THR A 336 13.21 22.17 4.76
CA THR A 336 14.02 22.98 3.83
C THR A 336 15.48 23.01 4.24
N ARG A 337 16.36 23.10 3.24
CA ARG A 337 17.82 23.28 3.46
C ARG A 337 18.20 24.73 3.78
N VAL A 338 17.25 25.66 3.75
CA VAL A 338 17.48 27.06 4.14
C VAL A 338 17.75 27.13 5.64
N ASP A 339 18.91 27.65 6.01
CA ASP A 339 19.36 27.85 7.39
C ASP A 339 19.49 29.34 7.77
N ASP A 340 19.36 30.26 6.81
CA ASP A 340 19.30 31.71 7.05
C ASP A 340 17.92 32.12 7.61
N GLU A 341 17.92 32.57 8.86
CA GLU A 341 16.73 33.00 9.60
C GLU A 341 15.95 34.14 8.88
N ALA A 342 16.64 35.08 8.25
CA ALA A 342 15.99 36.18 7.53
C ALA A 342 15.27 35.67 6.27
N VAL A 343 15.82 34.65 5.61
CA VAL A 343 15.16 33.98 4.47
C VAL A 343 13.95 33.18 4.95
N ILE A 344 14.09 32.42 6.04
CA ILE A 344 13.00 31.63 6.65
C ILE A 344 11.82 32.54 7.03
N ARG A 345 12.07 33.67 7.70
CA ARG A 345 11.03 34.64 8.06
C ARG A 345 10.30 35.18 6.83
N ARG A 346 11.02 35.52 5.76
CA ARG A 346 10.40 35.96 4.49
C ARG A 346 9.57 34.85 3.84
N MET A 347 10.03 33.59 3.89
CA MET A 347 9.26 32.44 3.40
C MET A 347 7.96 32.29 4.17
N ILE A 348 8.02 32.30 5.51
CA ILE A 348 6.87 32.24 6.41
C ILE A 348 5.87 33.36 6.11
N ASP A 349 6.32 34.60 6.03
CA ASP A 349 5.45 35.75 5.78
C ASP A 349 4.76 35.67 4.41
N ARG A 350 5.44 35.12 3.41
CA ARG A 350 4.87 34.93 2.08
C ARG A 350 3.78 33.85 2.12
N ILE A 351 4.09 32.70 2.70
CA ILE A 351 3.16 31.56 2.78
C ILE A 351 1.90 31.94 3.58
N THR A 352 2.08 32.49 4.77
CA THR A 352 0.96 32.85 5.66
C THR A 352 0.05 33.91 5.04
N ARG A 353 0.60 34.93 4.37
CA ARG A 353 -0.19 35.92 3.63
C ARG A 353 -0.98 35.28 2.49
N THR A 354 -0.38 34.39 1.70
CA THR A 354 -1.07 33.73 0.58
C THR A 354 -2.15 32.76 1.06
N VAL A 355 -1.91 31.97 2.10
CA VAL A 355 -2.92 31.09 2.71
C VAL A 355 -4.09 31.92 3.21
N LYS A 356 -3.85 32.95 4.02
CA LYS A 356 -4.92 33.82 4.53
C LYS A 356 -5.73 34.49 3.41
N ALA A 357 -5.06 34.97 2.36
CA ALA A 357 -5.73 35.64 1.25
C ALA A 357 -6.62 34.70 0.43
N ARG A 358 -6.25 33.41 0.29
CA ARG A 358 -6.98 32.45 -0.53
C ARG A 358 -8.02 31.63 0.23
N THR A 359 -7.75 31.30 1.48
CA THR A 359 -8.59 30.37 2.26
C THR A 359 -9.22 31.03 3.50
N GLY A 360 -8.85 32.27 3.82
CA GLY A 360 -9.31 32.98 5.01
C GLY A 360 -8.64 32.54 6.32
N PHE A 361 -7.88 31.44 6.31
CA PHE A 361 -7.23 30.94 7.52
C PHE A 361 -5.96 31.71 7.87
N GLY A 362 -5.86 32.13 9.13
CA GLY A 362 -4.58 32.53 9.71
C GLY A 362 -3.79 31.32 10.19
N CYS A 363 -2.46 31.42 10.23
CA CYS A 363 -1.60 30.39 10.79
C CYS A 363 -0.95 30.87 12.10
N ARG A 364 -0.67 29.94 13.00
CA ARG A 364 0.41 30.01 13.99
C ARG A 364 1.65 29.38 13.36
N VAL A 365 2.82 29.95 13.61
CA VAL A 365 4.04 29.47 12.96
C VAL A 365 5.15 29.28 13.97
N GLY A 366 5.91 28.22 13.79
CA GLY A 366 7.21 28.06 14.41
C GLY A 366 8.18 27.41 13.44
N TYR A 367 9.46 27.55 13.72
CA TYR A 367 10.50 26.82 12.99
C TYR A 367 11.59 26.37 13.96
N GLY A 368 12.33 25.34 13.58
CA GLY A 368 13.50 24.85 14.31
C GLY A 368 14.66 24.59 13.36
N MET A 369 15.89 24.76 13.85
CA MET A 369 17.12 24.67 13.05
C MET A 369 18.31 24.18 13.87
N GLY A 370 19.33 23.64 13.20
CA GLY A 370 20.60 23.22 13.82
C GLY A 370 20.60 21.83 14.44
N GLY A 371 19.43 21.23 14.71
CA GLY A 371 19.27 19.85 15.17
C GLY A 371 18.95 18.85 14.05
N SER A 372 18.52 17.65 14.43
CA SER A 372 17.93 16.67 13.50
C SER A 372 16.52 17.10 13.10
N ILE A 373 16.00 16.60 11.97
CA ILE A 373 14.62 16.90 11.53
C ILE A 373 13.58 16.69 12.66
N PRO A 374 13.58 15.59 13.43
CA PRO A 374 12.64 15.43 14.55
C PRO A 374 12.82 16.47 15.68
N ALA A 375 14.06 16.81 16.01
CA ALA A 375 14.34 17.83 17.03
C ALA A 375 13.87 19.21 16.58
N ASN A 376 14.16 19.56 15.32
CA ASN A 376 13.74 20.82 14.71
C ASN A 376 12.21 20.91 14.59
N PHE A 377 11.53 19.80 14.29
CA PHE A 377 10.07 19.74 14.31
C PHE A 377 9.50 19.98 15.72
N HIS A 378 10.11 19.38 16.75
CA HIS A 378 9.70 19.58 18.13
C HIS A 378 9.86 21.04 18.58
N GLU A 379 10.98 21.67 18.21
CA GLU A 379 11.24 23.09 18.44
C GLU A 379 10.21 23.98 17.71
N ALA A 380 9.97 23.72 16.42
CA ALA A 380 8.96 24.42 15.63
C ALA A 380 7.57 24.32 16.26
N ARG A 381 7.20 23.15 16.77
CA ARG A 381 5.93 22.93 17.48
C ARG A 381 5.85 23.68 18.80
N THR A 382 6.95 23.72 19.54
CA THR A 382 7.05 24.47 20.81
C THR A 382 6.86 25.97 20.56
N MET A 383 7.56 26.52 19.56
CA MET A 383 7.44 27.92 19.17
C MET A 383 6.01 28.26 18.70
N SER A 384 5.40 27.44 17.84
CA SER A 384 4.01 27.62 17.38
C SER A 384 3.00 27.59 18.54
N ASN A 385 3.23 26.73 19.54
CA ASN A 385 2.39 26.63 20.73
C ASN A 385 2.52 27.85 21.65
N LEU A 386 3.67 28.53 21.70
CA LEU A 386 3.82 29.78 22.47
C LEU A 386 2.94 30.92 21.92
N GLU A 387 2.55 30.87 20.64
CA GLU A 387 1.56 31.78 20.08
C GLU A 387 0.11 31.46 20.48
N LYS A 388 -0.15 30.30 21.10
CA LYS A 388 -1.45 29.99 21.71
C LYS A 388 -1.55 30.80 23.00
N LYS A 389 -2.38 31.85 23.00
CA LYS A 389 -2.77 32.50 24.27
C LYS A 389 -3.22 31.40 25.25
N PRO A 390 -2.71 31.36 26.49
CA PRO A 390 -3.13 30.36 27.44
C PRO A 390 -4.65 30.48 27.64
N LYS A 391 -5.37 29.38 27.42
CA LYS A 391 -6.75 29.24 27.86
C LYS A 391 -6.72 29.12 29.38
N PHE A 392 -6.53 30.23 30.09
CA PHE A 392 -6.83 30.24 31.51
C PHE A 392 -8.33 30.05 31.68
N ILE A 393 -8.64 29.11 32.58
CA ILE A 393 -9.92 28.98 33.26
C ILE A 393 -10.29 30.36 33.81
N THR A 394 -11.42 30.90 33.38
CA THR A 394 -12.21 31.89 34.12
C THR A 394 -13.61 31.36 34.26
#